data_AF-A0A9W8P941-F1
#
_entry.id   AF-A0A9W8P941-F1
#
_cell.length_a   1.000
_cell.length_b   1.000
_cell.length_c   1.000
_cell.angle_alpha   90.00
_cell.angle_beta   90.00
_cell.angle_gamma   90.00
#
_symmetry.space_group_name_H-M   'P 1'
#
loop_
_entity.id
_entity.type
_entity.pdbx_description
1 polymer ?
#
loop_
_entity_poly.entity_id
_entity_poly.type
_entity_poly.pdbx_seq_one_letter_code
_entity_poly.pdbx_strand_id
1 'polypeptide(L)'
;MPFPASWKNPHLLGKFLVITFSNKDLSLSLDTCLGNVRGKFQWGGRDAMSNARGASLSGSDLTAQLQHNGRAVEAHIDLSERIKVVSGRLVYVPPSANSDVTSPPSTTPATGNESTASRPGSPGSPPPSYEDSFAEQFSEFKSSHKSSYSARSSCYFKFSLRDKPLRLVGSILHAECRRAGQREYVHSELDLNSYIGVIDGQLVWGREGFFSISQNVRLEEFILHAECKNESGTTSHSSLDLSRYLQTYDGVLGVKVATDTTEISTLFSEASWMKFKVVTEPDPIGVLGTLGDQAARSLKAAISSSSML
;
A
#
# COMPACT_ATOMS: atom_id res chain seq x y z
N MET A 1 10.89 -15.06 25.55
CA MET A 1 10.19 -14.93 26.86
C MET A 1 8.71 -15.16 26.61
N PRO A 2 7.96 -15.97 27.37
CA PRO A 2 6.57 -16.26 27.03
C PRO A 2 5.72 -14.99 26.98
N PHE A 3 4.66 -15.00 26.15
CA PHE A 3 3.66 -13.94 26.16
C PHE A 3 3.14 -13.68 27.59
N PRO A 4 2.68 -12.45 27.89
CA PRO A 4 2.11 -12.14 29.20
C PRO A 4 1.00 -13.13 29.56
N ALA A 5 0.93 -13.59 30.81
CA ALA A 5 -0.06 -14.59 31.26
C ALA A 5 -1.53 -14.20 31.02
N SER A 6 -1.79 -12.91 30.78
CA SER A 6 -3.09 -12.40 30.34
C SER A 6 -3.53 -12.89 28.96
N TRP A 7 -2.60 -13.37 28.12
CA TRP A 7 -2.87 -13.89 26.79
C TRP A 7 -3.15 -15.38 26.91
N LYS A 8 -4.36 -15.79 26.54
CA LYS A 8 -4.77 -17.19 26.58
C LYS A 8 -4.70 -17.79 25.19
N ASN A 9 -4.25 -19.05 25.11
CA ASN A 9 -4.21 -19.85 23.89
C ASN A 9 -3.57 -19.15 22.66
N PRO A 10 -2.35 -18.60 22.77
CA PRO A 10 -1.68 -18.03 21.61
C PRO A 10 -1.35 -19.14 20.59
N HIS A 11 -1.82 -18.98 19.35
CA HIS A 11 -1.58 -19.93 18.27
C HIS A 11 -1.56 -19.23 16.91
N LEU A 12 -1.02 -19.93 15.91
CA LEU A 12 -1.03 -19.46 14.52
C LEU A 12 -2.22 -20.06 13.78
N LEU A 13 -2.92 -19.20 13.04
CA LEU A 13 -3.92 -19.60 12.05
C LEU A 13 -3.46 -19.09 10.68
N GLY A 14 -2.68 -19.91 9.97
CA GLY A 14 -1.99 -19.49 8.75
C GLY A 14 -0.97 -18.39 9.06
N LYS A 15 -1.20 -17.19 8.52
CA LYS A 15 -0.34 -16.01 8.74
C LYS A 15 -0.79 -15.10 9.89
N PHE A 16 -1.85 -15.47 10.59
CA PHE A 16 -2.39 -14.67 11.68
C PHE A 16 -1.94 -15.23 13.03
N LEU A 17 -1.44 -14.36 13.89
CA LEU A 17 -1.35 -14.65 15.32
C LEU A 17 -2.73 -14.45 15.93
N VAL A 18 -3.26 -15.48 16.58
CA VAL A 18 -4.56 -15.44 17.26
C VAL A 18 -4.34 -15.68 18.75
N ILE A 19 -4.95 -14.84 19.58
CA ILE A 19 -4.96 -14.99 21.04
C ILE A 19 -6.36 -14.75 21.57
N THR A 20 -6.66 -15.27 22.76
CA THR A 20 -7.84 -14.87 23.54
C THR A 20 -7.40 -13.91 24.65
N PHE A 21 -7.93 -12.70 24.65
CA PHE A 21 -7.66 -11.68 25.67
C PHE A 21 -8.98 -11.08 26.18
N SER A 22 -9.18 -11.06 27.51
CA SER A 22 -10.44 -10.58 28.12
C SER A 22 -11.70 -11.22 27.52
N ASN A 23 -11.67 -12.54 27.29
CA ASN A 23 -12.75 -13.33 26.66
C ASN A 23 -13.12 -12.90 25.24
N LYS A 24 -12.21 -12.23 24.52
CA LYS A 24 -12.35 -11.90 23.10
C LYS A 24 -11.17 -12.45 22.32
N ASP A 25 -11.44 -13.00 21.15
CA ASP A 25 -10.39 -13.43 20.24
C ASP A 25 -9.86 -12.23 19.46
N LEU A 26 -8.56 -12.04 19.53
CA LEU A 26 -7.83 -11.00 18.82
C LEU A 26 -6.94 -11.65 17.79
N SER A 27 -6.87 -11.07 16.60
CA SER A 27 -6.00 -11.53 15.52
C SER A 27 -5.14 -10.39 14.98
N LEU A 28 -3.91 -10.74 14.59
CA LEU A 28 -2.97 -9.84 13.93
C LEU A 28 -2.30 -10.57 12.77
N SER A 29 -2.33 -9.97 11.58
CA SER A 29 -1.58 -10.48 10.43
C SER A 29 -0.09 -10.23 10.64
N LEU A 30 0.73 -11.27 10.66
CA LEU A 30 2.17 -11.12 10.84
C LEU A 30 2.86 -10.55 9.58
N ASP A 31 2.24 -10.69 8.39
CA ASP A 31 2.73 -10.07 7.15
C ASP A 31 2.71 -8.54 7.18
N THR A 32 1.99 -7.90 8.12
CA THR A 32 1.97 -6.43 8.23
C THR A 32 3.10 -5.88 9.09
N CYS A 33 3.82 -6.74 9.82
CA CYS A 33 4.86 -6.33 10.76
C CYS A 33 6.17 -7.12 10.67
N LEU A 34 6.20 -8.21 9.90
CA LEU A 34 7.39 -9.02 9.66
C LEU A 34 7.76 -9.03 8.18
N GLY A 35 9.03 -8.76 7.89
CA GLY A 35 9.68 -9.02 6.60
C GLY A 35 10.74 -10.10 6.68
N ASN A 36 11.19 -10.57 5.51
CA ASN A 36 12.31 -11.50 5.37
C ASN A 36 13.52 -10.75 4.82
N VAL A 37 14.57 -10.61 5.62
CA VAL A 37 15.86 -10.05 5.17
C VAL A 37 16.94 -11.10 5.33
N ARG A 38 17.46 -11.57 4.19
CA ARG A 38 18.54 -12.56 4.12
C ARG A 38 18.24 -13.85 4.91
N GLY A 39 16.99 -14.32 4.85
CA GLY A 39 16.56 -15.53 5.54
C GLY A 39 16.36 -15.35 7.05
N LYS A 40 16.17 -14.12 7.50
CA LYS A 40 15.87 -13.78 8.90
C LYS A 40 14.61 -12.93 8.96
N PHE A 41 13.84 -13.12 10.03
CA PHE A 41 12.73 -12.21 10.33
C PHE A 41 13.26 -10.82 10.66
N GLN A 42 12.60 -9.80 10.13
CA GLN A 42 12.86 -8.40 10.44
C GLN A 42 11.55 -7.70 10.78
N TRP A 43 11.53 -7.03 11.94
CA TRP A 43 10.43 -6.17 12.35
C TRP A 43 10.24 -4.98 11.39
N GLY A 44 8.99 -4.62 11.11
CA GLY A 44 8.62 -3.49 10.25
C GLY A 44 8.70 -3.76 8.75
N GLY A 45 9.12 -4.97 8.35
CA GLY A 45 9.01 -5.43 6.97
C GLY A 45 7.61 -5.95 6.62
N ARG A 46 7.48 -6.57 5.44
CA ARG A 46 6.21 -7.12 4.95
C ARG A 46 6.40 -8.52 4.34
N ASP A 47 5.30 -9.27 4.29
CA ASP A 47 5.16 -10.53 3.55
C ASP A 47 6.14 -11.65 3.95
N ALA A 48 6.64 -11.63 5.19
CA ALA A 48 7.51 -12.70 5.69
C ALA A 48 6.79 -14.06 5.74
N MET A 49 5.54 -14.09 6.21
CA MET A 49 4.79 -15.33 6.42
C MET A 49 4.24 -15.89 5.11
N SER A 50 3.95 -15.03 4.14
CA SER A 50 3.55 -15.47 2.80
C SER A 50 4.62 -16.31 2.11
N ASN A 51 5.91 -16.10 2.42
CA ASN A 51 7.03 -16.87 1.89
C ASN A 51 7.60 -17.90 2.88
N ALA A 52 7.05 -17.96 4.10
CA ALA A 52 7.52 -18.85 5.14
C ALA A 52 6.94 -20.27 4.98
N ARG A 53 7.76 -21.28 5.27
CA ARG A 53 7.33 -22.69 5.32
C ARG A 53 7.49 -23.26 6.71
N GLY A 54 6.58 -24.14 7.11
CA GLY A 54 6.65 -24.83 8.41
C GLY A 54 6.60 -23.87 9.60
N ALA A 55 5.83 -22.79 9.51
CA ALA A 55 5.71 -21.85 10.61
C ALA A 55 5.07 -22.52 11.84
N SER A 56 5.70 -22.34 12.99
CA SER A 56 5.26 -22.86 14.28
C SER A 56 5.49 -21.83 15.37
N LEU A 57 4.67 -21.87 16.41
CA LEU A 57 4.75 -20.96 17.54
C LEU A 57 4.90 -21.79 18.82
N SER A 58 5.99 -21.54 19.55
CA SER A 58 6.26 -22.14 20.85
C SER A 58 6.31 -21.03 21.89
N GLY A 59 5.22 -20.86 22.65
CA GLY A 59 5.05 -19.70 23.52
C GLY A 59 4.93 -18.42 22.69
N SER A 60 5.94 -17.55 22.73
CA SER A 60 6.04 -16.35 21.89
C SER A 60 7.06 -16.48 20.75
N ASP A 61 7.85 -17.55 20.75
CA ASP A 61 8.91 -17.75 19.76
C ASP A 61 8.29 -18.31 18.50
N LEU A 62 8.30 -17.51 17.45
CA LEU A 62 7.88 -17.89 16.10
C LEU A 62 9.09 -18.47 15.38
N THR A 63 8.96 -19.71 14.90
CA THR A 63 9.97 -20.37 14.06
C THR A 63 9.39 -20.70 12.70
N ALA A 64 10.11 -20.40 11.62
CA ALA A 64 9.74 -20.80 10.27
C ALA A 64 10.96 -20.88 9.34
N GLN A 65 10.80 -21.55 8.19
CA GLN A 65 11.81 -21.56 7.13
C GLN A 65 11.56 -20.43 6.14
N LEU A 66 12.52 -19.52 6.00
CA LEU A 66 12.50 -18.38 5.09
C LEU A 66 13.46 -18.58 3.92
N GLN A 67 13.12 -18.09 2.73
CA GLN A 67 13.97 -18.23 1.55
C GLN A 67 15.11 -17.20 1.55
N HIS A 68 16.32 -17.65 1.26
CA HIS A 68 17.51 -16.82 1.03
C HIS A 68 18.41 -17.47 -0.02
N ASN A 69 18.69 -16.77 -1.13
CA ASN A 69 19.50 -17.27 -2.24
C ASN A 69 19.06 -18.67 -2.73
N GLY A 70 17.75 -18.87 -2.88
CA GLY A 70 17.16 -20.13 -3.31
C GLY A 70 17.15 -21.25 -2.27
N ARG A 71 17.69 -21.03 -1.06
CA ARG A 71 17.71 -22.01 0.04
C ARG A 71 16.71 -21.65 1.12
N ALA A 72 16.10 -22.65 1.74
CA ALA A 72 15.29 -22.48 2.94
C ALA A 72 16.20 -22.40 4.17
N VAL A 73 16.11 -21.32 4.92
CA VAL A 73 16.88 -21.04 6.14
C VAL A 73 15.91 -20.94 7.31
N GLU A 74 16.16 -21.67 8.38
CA GLU A 74 15.37 -21.58 9.60
C GLU A 74 15.62 -20.23 10.30
N ALA A 75 14.53 -19.52 10.60
CA ALA A 75 14.54 -18.24 11.29
C ALA A 75 13.63 -18.31 12.51
N HIS A 76 14.03 -17.61 13.56
CA HIS A 76 13.25 -17.46 14.79
C HIS A 76 13.10 -15.97 15.13
N ILE A 77 11.99 -15.62 15.80
CA ILE A 77 11.76 -14.27 16.34
C ILE A 77 10.80 -14.35 17.54
N ASP A 78 11.10 -13.59 18.60
CA ASP A 78 10.23 -13.51 19.78
C ASP A 78 9.16 -12.44 19.55
N LEU A 79 7.92 -12.87 19.33
CA LEU A 79 6.80 -11.98 19.02
C LEU A 79 6.45 -11.04 20.19
N SER A 80 6.80 -11.40 21.42
CA SER A 80 6.50 -10.61 22.61
C SER A 80 7.29 -9.30 22.68
N GLU A 81 8.39 -9.19 21.92
CA GLU A 81 9.23 -7.99 21.89
C GLU A 81 8.48 -6.76 21.36
N ARG A 82 7.61 -6.96 20.36
CA ARG A 82 7.00 -5.87 19.59
C ARG A 82 5.50 -5.95 19.44
N ILE A 83 4.88 -7.11 19.69
CA ILE A 83 3.44 -7.25 19.61
C ILE A 83 2.84 -7.08 21.01
N LYS A 84 1.91 -6.13 21.15
CA LYS A 84 1.25 -5.82 22.42
C LYS A 84 -0.26 -5.75 22.23
N VAL A 85 -1.00 -5.88 23.33
CA VAL A 85 -2.43 -5.54 23.35
C VAL A 85 -2.57 -4.08 23.77
N VAL A 86 -3.08 -3.24 22.87
CA VAL A 86 -3.36 -1.83 23.13
C VAL A 86 -4.84 -1.59 22.88
N SER A 87 -5.55 -1.06 23.87
CA SER A 87 -6.99 -0.78 23.79
C SER A 87 -7.83 -1.97 23.30
N GLY A 88 -7.50 -3.18 23.76
CA GLY A 88 -8.20 -4.41 23.39
C GLY A 88 -7.93 -4.90 21.96
N ARG A 89 -6.85 -4.46 21.32
CA ARG A 89 -6.41 -4.92 19.99
C ARG A 89 -4.96 -5.37 20.02
N LEU A 90 -4.62 -6.40 19.24
CA LEU A 90 -3.22 -6.76 18.98
C LEU A 90 -2.62 -5.75 18.01
N VAL A 91 -1.52 -5.12 18.42
CA VAL A 91 -0.83 -4.07 17.67
C VAL A 91 0.67 -4.34 17.66
N TYR A 92 1.29 -4.19 16.50
CA TYR A 92 2.74 -4.11 16.37
C TYR A 92 3.21 -2.71 16.75
N VAL A 93 4.10 -2.62 17.73
CA VAL A 93 4.70 -1.38 18.20
C VAL A 93 6.09 -1.25 17.56
N PRO A 94 6.30 -0.34 16.60
CA PRO A 94 7.60 -0.17 15.97
C PRO A 94 8.66 0.28 17.00
N PRO A 95 9.95 0.04 16.74
CA PRO A 95 11.01 0.67 17.50
C PRO A 95 10.82 2.18 17.48
N SER A 96 10.47 2.76 18.63
CA SER A 96 10.59 4.19 18.82
C SER A 96 12.05 4.54 18.56
N ALA A 97 12.31 5.41 17.58
CA ALA A 97 13.67 5.76 17.16
C ALA A 97 14.50 6.46 18.27
N ASN A 98 13.94 6.68 19.46
CA ASN A 98 14.54 7.36 20.60
C ASN A 98 14.07 6.72 21.93
N SER A 99 14.66 5.61 22.36
CA SER A 99 14.47 5.13 23.73
C SER A 99 15.82 4.91 24.41
N ASP A 100 16.47 6.03 24.71
CA ASP A 100 17.48 6.15 25.75
C ASP A 100 17.17 7.41 26.58
N VAL A 101 16.00 7.44 27.24
CA VAL A 101 15.78 8.28 28.43
C VAL A 101 14.81 7.58 29.37
N THR A 102 15.35 7.13 30.49
CA THR A 102 14.67 6.65 31.69
C THR A 102 13.83 7.76 32.32
N SER A 103 12.53 7.52 32.58
CA SER A 103 11.77 8.15 33.68
C SER A 103 10.43 7.44 33.96
N PRO A 104 9.88 7.54 35.20
CA PRO A 104 9.08 6.49 35.86
C PRO A 104 7.55 6.76 35.84
N PRO A 105 6.69 5.87 36.43
CA PRO A 105 5.29 5.75 36.05
C PRO A 105 4.39 6.70 36.82
N SER A 106 3.39 7.24 36.12
CA SER A 106 2.28 7.99 36.73
C SER A 106 1.01 7.16 36.70
N THR A 107 0.59 6.70 37.89
CA THR A 107 -0.75 6.22 38.25
C THR A 107 -1.75 7.37 38.05
N THR A 108 -2.97 7.16 37.53
CA THR A 108 -4.26 6.94 38.24
C THR A 108 -5.42 7.21 37.21
N PRO A 109 -6.73 7.08 37.54
CA PRO A 109 -7.61 5.96 37.18
C PRO A 109 -8.66 6.29 36.10
N ALA A 110 -9.32 5.23 35.64
CA ALA A 110 -10.42 5.21 34.68
C ALA A 110 -11.75 5.76 35.23
N THR A 111 -12.54 6.41 34.36
CA THR A 111 -14.02 6.27 34.33
C THR A 111 -14.59 6.70 32.97
N GLY A 112 -15.53 5.91 32.41
CA GLY A 112 -16.61 6.45 31.56
C GLY A 112 -16.69 6.03 30.09
N ASN A 113 -17.33 4.89 29.85
CA ASN A 113 -18.29 4.57 28.77
C ASN A 113 -18.13 5.22 27.37
N GLU A 114 -17.94 4.41 26.34
CA GLU A 114 -19.03 4.05 25.42
C GLU A 114 -18.61 2.95 24.43
N SER A 115 -19.59 2.09 24.12
CA SER A 115 -19.43 0.93 23.24
C SER A 115 -19.68 1.35 21.80
N THR A 116 -18.67 1.25 20.93
CA THR A 116 -18.92 1.16 19.48
C THR A 116 -17.95 0.19 18.82
N ALA A 117 -18.49 -0.94 18.39
CA ALA A 117 -17.80 -1.95 17.60
C ALA A 117 -17.41 -1.35 16.23
N SER A 118 -16.11 -1.24 15.95
CA SER A 118 -15.62 -0.80 14.64
C SER A 118 -15.21 -2.00 13.77
N ARG A 119 -15.98 -2.19 12.69
CA ARG A 119 -15.71 -3.09 11.55
C ARG A 119 -14.35 -2.80 10.90
N PRO A 120 -13.83 -3.74 10.06
CA PRO A 120 -12.68 -3.46 9.20
C PRO A 120 -12.92 -2.18 8.41
N GLY A 121 -11.98 -1.24 8.48
CA GLY A 121 -12.12 0.10 7.89
C GLY A 121 -12.42 0.00 6.40
N SER A 122 -13.54 0.62 5.98
CA SER A 122 -13.83 0.79 4.56
C SER A 122 -12.79 1.71 3.93
N PRO A 123 -12.48 1.55 2.62
CA PRO A 123 -11.66 2.50 1.88
C PRO A 123 -12.21 3.93 2.10
N GLY A 124 -11.33 4.83 2.54
CA GLY A 124 -11.69 6.18 2.98
C GLY A 124 -12.20 6.27 4.43
N SER A 125 -11.55 5.56 5.36
CA SER A 125 -11.66 5.82 6.80
C SER A 125 -10.33 6.44 7.25
N PRO A 126 -10.32 7.32 8.26
CA PRO A 126 -9.09 7.91 8.75
C PRO A 126 -8.19 6.79 9.28
N PRO A 127 -6.86 6.87 9.11
CA PRO A 127 -5.96 5.93 9.72
C PRO A 127 -6.18 5.87 11.24
N PRO A 128 -6.03 4.69 11.87
CA PRO A 128 -6.30 4.53 13.30
C PRO A 128 -5.35 5.30 14.24
N SER A 129 -4.36 6.03 13.69
CA SER A 129 -3.43 6.87 14.44
C SER A 129 -3.93 8.31 14.68
N TYR A 130 -5.12 8.67 14.18
CA TYR A 130 -5.71 9.99 14.40
C TYR A 130 -6.63 10.03 15.64
N GLU A 131 -6.73 11.19 16.29
CA GLU A 131 -7.58 11.40 17.48
C GLU A 131 -9.07 11.12 17.17
N ASP A 132 -9.83 10.62 18.15
CA ASP A 132 -11.26 10.28 18.01
C ASP A 132 -12.10 11.47 17.54
N SER A 133 -11.81 12.68 18.05
CA SER A 133 -12.48 13.92 17.62
C SER A 133 -12.31 14.23 16.12
N PHE A 134 -11.20 13.79 15.52
CA PHE A 134 -10.96 13.94 14.08
C PHE A 134 -11.72 12.87 13.29
N ALA A 135 -11.84 11.67 13.84
CA ALA A 135 -12.65 10.62 13.24
C ALA A 135 -14.15 10.99 13.23
N GLU A 136 -14.65 11.63 14.28
CA GLU A 136 -16.00 12.20 14.34
C GLU A 136 -16.22 13.28 13.28
N GLN A 137 -15.35 14.28 13.20
CA GLN A 137 -15.42 15.33 12.17
C GLN A 137 -15.37 14.76 10.76
N PHE A 138 -14.52 13.75 10.53
CA PHE A 138 -14.48 13.06 9.25
C PHE A 138 -15.78 12.29 8.97
N SER A 139 -16.38 11.67 9.98
CA SER A 139 -17.65 10.96 9.83
C SER A 139 -18.80 11.91 9.44
N GLU A 140 -18.84 13.12 10.01
CA GLU A 140 -19.77 14.19 9.64
C GLU A 140 -19.50 14.73 8.24
N PHE A 141 -18.23 14.93 7.89
CA PHE A 141 -17.84 15.32 6.54
C PHE A 141 -18.29 14.27 5.50
N LYS A 142 -18.11 12.99 5.83
CA LYS A 142 -18.52 11.87 4.97
C LYS A 142 -20.04 11.73 4.85
N SER A 143 -20.79 12.02 5.90
CA SER A 143 -22.26 11.96 5.88
C SER A 143 -22.88 13.12 5.10
N SER A 144 -22.27 14.31 5.15
CA SER A 144 -22.68 15.47 4.35
C SER A 144 -22.36 15.35 2.87
N HIS A 145 -21.31 14.61 2.50
CA HIS A 145 -20.91 14.39 1.11
C HIS A 145 -21.38 13.01 0.61
N LYS A 146 -22.63 12.91 0.14
CA LYS A 146 -23.12 11.74 -0.60
C LYS A 146 -22.29 11.56 -1.86
N SER A 147 -21.37 10.61 -1.85
CA SER A 147 -20.35 10.52 -2.89
C SER A 147 -20.31 9.13 -3.54
N SER A 148 -20.05 9.14 -4.85
CA SER A 148 -19.78 7.95 -5.67
C SER A 148 -18.64 7.11 -5.06
N TYR A 149 -18.54 5.83 -5.41
CA TYR A 149 -17.48 4.94 -4.93
C TYR A 149 -16.06 5.52 -5.15
N SER A 150 -15.80 6.15 -6.31
CA SER A 150 -14.54 6.85 -6.63
C SER A 150 -14.26 8.05 -5.69
N ALA A 151 -15.32 8.68 -5.18
CA ALA A 151 -15.21 9.76 -4.21
C ALA A 151 -15.04 9.26 -2.76
N ARG A 152 -15.32 7.96 -2.49
CA ARG A 152 -15.08 7.36 -1.18
C ARG A 152 -13.60 7.06 -0.94
N SER A 153 -12.79 6.79 -1.96
CA SER A 153 -11.35 6.61 -1.78
C SER A 153 -10.62 7.94 -1.56
N SER A 154 -11.12 9.02 -2.17
CA SER A 154 -10.51 10.36 -2.12
C SER A 154 -11.04 11.26 -1.00
N CYS A 155 -12.15 10.90 -0.33
CA CYS A 155 -12.79 11.76 0.66
C CYS A 155 -11.91 12.08 1.87
N TYR A 156 -11.08 11.13 2.31
CA TYR A 156 -10.16 11.36 3.42
C TYR A 156 -9.07 12.36 3.07
N PHE A 157 -8.50 12.25 1.86
CA PHE A 157 -7.50 13.19 1.36
C PHE A 157 -8.08 14.61 1.24
N LYS A 158 -9.26 14.73 0.63
CA LYS A 158 -9.96 16.03 0.48
C LYS A 158 -10.32 16.64 1.84
N PHE A 159 -10.78 15.82 2.78
CA PHE A 159 -11.05 16.27 4.15
C PHE A 159 -9.79 16.78 4.85
N SER A 160 -8.68 16.04 4.73
CA SER A 160 -7.42 16.38 5.39
C SER A 160 -6.82 17.71 4.92
N LEU A 161 -7.17 18.15 3.72
CA LEU A 161 -6.69 19.38 3.09
C LEU A 161 -7.77 20.47 2.99
N ARG A 162 -8.92 20.29 3.65
CA ARG A 162 -10.05 21.22 3.58
C ARG A 162 -9.68 22.65 3.97
N ASP A 163 -8.82 22.78 4.99
CA ASP A 163 -8.45 24.08 5.56
C ASP A 163 -7.23 24.70 4.87
N LYS A 164 -6.49 23.92 4.07
CA LYS A 164 -5.22 24.31 3.46
C LYS A 164 -5.12 23.78 2.03
N PRO A 165 -5.28 24.65 1.01
CA PRO A 165 -5.30 24.22 -0.38
C PRO A 165 -3.92 23.75 -0.84
N LEU A 166 -3.91 22.80 -1.77
CA LEU A 166 -2.71 22.38 -2.48
C LEU A 166 -2.15 23.54 -3.31
N ARG A 167 -0.83 23.61 -3.43
CA ARG A 167 -0.14 24.58 -4.28
C ARG A 167 0.82 23.87 -5.21
N LEU A 168 0.80 24.24 -6.47
CA LEU A 168 1.73 23.71 -7.46
C LEU A 168 2.77 24.77 -7.81
N VAL A 169 4.05 24.45 -7.67
CA VAL A 169 5.18 25.29 -8.08
C VAL A 169 6.05 24.48 -9.03
N GLY A 170 5.98 24.78 -10.33
CA GLY A 170 6.57 23.94 -11.35
C GLY A 170 5.89 22.57 -11.38
N SER A 171 6.66 21.49 -11.18
CA SER A 171 6.14 20.13 -11.02
C SER A 171 5.93 19.71 -9.57
N ILE A 172 6.34 20.54 -8.60
CA ILE A 172 6.33 20.18 -7.19
C ILE A 172 5.00 20.59 -6.57
N LEU A 173 4.31 19.59 -6.01
CA LEU A 173 3.08 19.77 -5.27
C LEU A 173 3.40 20.00 -3.80
N HIS A 174 3.01 21.15 -3.28
CA HIS A 174 3.16 21.54 -1.88
C HIS A 174 1.84 21.39 -1.15
N ALA A 175 1.89 20.83 0.06
CA ALA A 175 0.74 20.64 0.92
C ALA A 175 1.10 20.85 2.39
N GLU A 176 0.18 21.43 3.17
CA GLU A 176 0.23 21.40 4.62
C GLU A 176 -0.56 20.19 5.12
N CYS A 177 0.13 19.15 5.56
CA CYS A 177 -0.44 17.87 5.94
C CYS A 177 -0.45 17.72 7.46
N ARG A 178 -1.58 17.27 8.01
CA ARG A 178 -1.72 17.08 9.46
C ARG A 178 -0.99 15.81 9.93
N ARG A 179 -0.17 15.96 10.98
CA ARG A 179 0.51 14.83 11.65
C ARG A 179 -0.46 14.03 12.51
N ALA A 180 -0.26 12.72 12.62
CA ALA A 180 -1.12 11.86 13.42
C ALA A 180 -0.94 12.16 14.92
N GLY A 181 -2.04 12.12 15.68
CA GLY A 181 -2.05 12.41 17.12
C GLY A 181 -1.70 13.86 17.51
N GLN A 182 -1.55 14.77 16.55
CA GLN A 182 -1.27 16.18 16.79
C GLN A 182 -2.22 17.07 15.99
N ARG A 183 -2.43 18.31 16.46
CA ARG A 183 -3.17 19.35 15.71
C ARG A 183 -2.27 20.16 14.79
N GLU A 184 -0.98 19.88 14.79
CA GLU A 184 0.01 20.58 13.98
C GLU A 184 -0.02 20.10 12.52
N TYR A 185 0.16 21.06 11.61
CA TYR A 185 0.33 20.83 10.19
C TYR A 185 1.81 20.91 9.85
N VAL A 186 2.28 19.96 9.05
CA VAL A 186 3.65 19.88 8.58
C VAL A 186 3.65 20.12 7.08
N HIS A 187 4.59 20.92 6.61
CA HIS A 187 4.79 21.15 5.18
C HIS A 187 5.37 19.89 4.53
N SER A 188 4.77 19.45 3.43
CA SER A 188 5.21 18.30 2.65
C SER A 188 5.20 18.64 1.16
N GLU A 189 6.13 18.04 0.43
CA GLU A 189 6.30 18.24 -1.00
C GLU A 189 6.29 16.91 -1.74
N LEU A 190 5.79 16.90 -2.97
CA LEU A 190 5.77 15.75 -3.84
C LEU A 190 6.03 16.19 -5.28
N ASP A 191 7.11 15.70 -5.89
CA ASP A 191 7.37 15.97 -7.32
C ASP A 191 6.45 15.10 -8.19
N LEU A 192 5.47 15.74 -8.84
CA LEU A 192 4.53 15.06 -9.73
C LEU A 192 5.20 14.55 -11.00
N ASN A 193 6.36 15.12 -11.37
CA ASN A 193 7.06 14.73 -12.60
C ASN A 193 7.59 13.29 -12.54
N SER A 194 7.77 12.73 -11.35
CA SER A 194 8.17 11.34 -11.13
C SER A 194 7.00 10.34 -11.19
N TYR A 195 5.76 10.82 -11.27
CA TYR A 195 4.56 9.95 -11.20
C TYR A 195 3.59 10.16 -12.34
N ILE A 196 3.66 11.31 -13.03
CA ILE A 196 2.79 11.66 -14.13
C ILE A 196 3.63 11.84 -15.39
N GLY A 197 3.14 11.28 -16.50
CA GLY A 197 3.65 11.50 -17.85
C GLY A 197 2.53 11.86 -18.81
N VAL A 198 2.83 11.84 -20.10
CA VAL A 198 1.85 12.09 -21.18
C VAL A 198 1.83 10.92 -22.14
N ILE A 199 0.64 10.49 -22.54
CA ILE A 199 0.41 9.54 -23.66
C ILE A 199 -0.61 10.17 -24.59
N ASP A 200 -0.24 10.33 -25.86
CA ASP A 200 -1.11 10.89 -26.92
C ASP A 200 -1.81 12.19 -26.52
N GLY A 201 -1.06 13.12 -25.91
CA GLY A 201 -1.59 14.40 -25.42
C GLY A 201 -2.49 14.31 -24.18
N GLN A 202 -2.52 13.18 -23.47
CA GLN A 202 -3.25 13.02 -22.21
C GLN A 202 -2.32 12.79 -21.03
N LEU A 203 -2.62 13.41 -19.88
CA LEU A 203 -1.93 13.21 -18.61
C LEU A 203 -2.26 11.83 -18.03
N VAL A 204 -1.22 11.10 -17.60
CA VAL A 204 -1.35 9.71 -17.18
C VAL A 204 -0.49 9.41 -15.95
N TRP A 205 -1.03 8.63 -15.01
CA TRP A 205 -0.28 8.12 -13.86
C TRP A 205 0.68 6.98 -14.23
N GLY A 206 1.72 6.80 -13.42
CA GLY A 206 2.69 5.70 -13.55
C GLY A 206 3.71 5.92 -14.68
N ARG A 207 3.87 7.17 -15.11
CA ARG A 207 4.85 7.61 -16.11
C ARG A 207 5.61 8.80 -15.52
N GLU A 208 6.60 9.29 -16.26
CA GLU A 208 7.45 10.38 -15.79
C GLU A 208 7.54 11.47 -16.87
N GLY A 209 7.92 12.67 -16.46
CA GLY A 209 8.33 13.72 -17.37
C GLY A 209 7.19 14.53 -18.00
N PHE A 210 5.98 14.57 -17.42
CA PHE A 210 4.90 15.37 -18.00
C PHE A 210 5.27 16.85 -18.09
N PHE A 211 5.97 17.40 -17.09
CA PHE A 211 6.18 18.85 -16.99
C PHE A 211 7.06 19.41 -18.11
N SER A 212 7.97 18.61 -18.67
CA SER A 212 8.87 19.05 -19.74
C SER A 212 8.19 19.12 -21.12
N ILE A 213 7.09 18.39 -21.30
CA ILE A 213 6.37 18.27 -22.58
C ILE A 213 4.98 18.92 -22.56
N SER A 214 4.53 19.33 -21.38
CA SER A 214 3.28 20.05 -21.16
C SER A 214 3.47 21.57 -21.13
N GLN A 215 2.41 22.30 -21.45
CA GLN A 215 2.29 23.75 -21.38
C GLN A 215 1.09 24.13 -20.51
N ASN A 216 1.05 25.38 -20.03
CA ASN A 216 -0.04 25.93 -19.23
C ASN A 216 -0.45 25.04 -18.03
N VAL A 217 0.53 24.41 -17.39
CA VAL A 217 0.30 23.52 -16.25
C VAL A 217 -0.21 24.33 -15.07
N ARG A 218 -1.38 23.97 -14.55
CA ARG A 218 -1.99 24.60 -13.38
C ARG A 218 -2.81 23.62 -12.55
N LEU A 219 -2.98 23.94 -11.28
CA LEU A 219 -3.76 23.15 -10.34
C LEU A 219 -5.02 23.92 -9.94
N GLU A 220 -6.18 23.33 -10.16
CA GLU A 220 -7.47 23.83 -9.70
C GLU A 220 -8.03 22.84 -8.68
N GLU A 221 -8.02 23.23 -7.39
CA GLU A 221 -8.31 22.36 -6.24
C GLU A 221 -7.44 21.09 -6.21
N PHE A 222 -7.97 20.00 -6.78
CA PHE A 222 -7.34 18.68 -6.86
C PHE A 222 -7.14 18.21 -8.31
N ILE A 223 -7.52 19.04 -9.30
CA ILE A 223 -7.46 18.69 -10.71
C ILE A 223 -6.25 19.39 -11.33
N LEU A 224 -5.32 18.60 -11.83
CA LEU A 224 -4.17 19.07 -12.58
C LEU A 224 -4.58 19.27 -14.03
N HIS A 225 -4.46 20.50 -14.54
CA HIS A 225 -4.71 20.85 -15.92
C HIS A 225 -3.39 21.09 -16.64
N ALA A 226 -3.27 20.58 -17.87
CA ALA A 226 -2.13 20.82 -18.72
C ALA A 226 -2.51 20.72 -20.21
N GLU A 227 -1.84 21.49 -21.03
CA GLU A 227 -1.87 21.37 -22.49
C GLU A 227 -0.71 20.49 -22.93
N CYS A 228 -1.00 19.33 -23.49
CA CYS A 228 0.02 18.33 -23.82
C CYS A 228 0.06 18.09 -25.33
N LYS A 229 1.26 17.96 -25.88
CA LYS A 229 1.43 17.63 -27.30
C LYS A 229 1.27 16.12 -27.52
N ASN A 230 0.55 15.77 -28.57
CA ASN A 230 0.48 14.40 -29.06
C ASN A 230 1.63 14.09 -30.04
N GLU A 231 1.70 12.86 -30.53
CA GLU A 231 2.75 12.42 -31.46
C GLU A 231 2.69 13.15 -32.81
N SER A 232 1.52 13.67 -33.20
CA SER A 232 1.35 14.49 -34.40
C SER A 232 1.74 15.97 -34.21
N GLY A 233 2.19 16.36 -33.00
CA GLY A 233 2.55 17.74 -32.66
C GLY A 233 1.37 18.66 -32.33
N THR A 234 0.15 18.15 -32.36
CA THR A 234 -1.08 18.86 -31.98
C THR A 234 -1.16 18.96 -30.46
N THR A 235 -1.52 20.14 -29.96
CA THR A 235 -1.67 20.38 -28.52
C THR A 235 -3.11 20.14 -28.09
N SER A 236 -3.30 19.30 -27.08
CA SER A 236 -4.61 18.95 -26.53
C SER A 236 -4.67 19.29 -25.04
N HIS A 237 -5.81 19.82 -24.59
CA HIS A 237 -6.05 20.04 -23.17
C HIS A 237 -6.34 18.71 -22.45
N SER A 238 -5.64 18.46 -21.36
CA SER A 238 -5.81 17.28 -20.51
C SER A 238 -5.95 17.68 -19.04
N SER A 239 -6.75 16.91 -18.31
CA SER A 239 -7.00 17.10 -16.89
C SER A 239 -6.87 15.79 -16.13
N LEU A 240 -6.28 15.82 -14.95
CA LEU A 240 -6.04 14.65 -14.11
C LEU A 240 -6.42 14.92 -12.65
N ASP A 241 -7.36 14.15 -12.11
CA ASP A 241 -7.77 14.26 -10.70
C ASP A 241 -6.73 13.60 -9.78
N LEU A 242 -6.00 14.44 -9.03
CA LEU A 242 -4.95 14.04 -8.10
C LEU A 242 -5.50 13.34 -6.86
N SER A 243 -6.72 13.69 -6.43
CA SER A 243 -7.29 13.16 -5.20
C SER A 243 -7.56 11.65 -5.25
N ARG A 244 -7.59 11.06 -6.46
CA ARG A 244 -7.77 9.62 -6.67
C ARG A 244 -6.56 8.79 -6.25
N TYR A 245 -5.36 9.35 -6.41
CA TYR A 245 -4.10 8.62 -6.24
C TYR A 245 -3.16 9.25 -5.23
N LEU A 246 -3.52 10.40 -4.65
CA LEU A 246 -2.76 10.99 -3.55
C LEU A 246 -3.36 10.63 -2.20
N GLN A 247 -2.50 10.55 -1.20
CA GLN A 247 -2.87 10.33 0.19
C GLN A 247 -1.96 11.15 1.11
N THR A 248 -2.47 11.46 2.30
CA THR A 248 -1.69 12.02 3.39
C THR A 248 -1.61 10.99 4.51
N TYR A 249 -0.41 10.79 5.05
CA TYR A 249 -0.20 9.94 6.20
C TYR A 249 0.85 10.57 7.12
N ASP A 250 0.46 10.83 8.37
CA ASP A 250 1.34 11.36 9.41
C ASP A 250 2.13 12.63 8.99
N GLY A 251 1.43 13.55 8.34
CA GLY A 251 2.03 14.80 7.85
C GLY A 251 2.85 14.65 6.55
N VAL A 252 2.86 13.48 5.93
CA VAL A 252 3.57 13.22 4.67
C VAL A 252 2.57 13.07 3.52
N LEU A 253 2.80 13.82 2.43
CA LEU A 253 2.10 13.67 1.16
C LEU A 253 2.73 12.56 0.33
N GLY A 254 1.93 11.65 -0.22
CA GLY A 254 2.43 10.57 -1.06
C GLY A 254 1.39 10.00 -2.01
N VAL A 255 1.83 9.08 -2.86
CA VAL A 255 0.97 8.38 -3.83
C VAL A 255 0.40 7.12 -3.18
N LYS A 256 -0.90 6.87 -3.37
CA LYS A 256 -1.60 5.66 -2.96
C LYS A 256 -1.10 4.49 -3.82
N VAL A 257 -0.30 3.61 -3.22
CA VAL A 257 0.06 2.33 -3.83
C VAL A 257 -1.04 1.33 -3.51
N ALA A 258 -1.85 0.97 -4.51
CA ALA A 258 -2.82 -0.11 -4.36
C ALA A 258 -2.06 -1.45 -4.28
N THR A 259 -2.00 -2.05 -3.09
CA THR A 259 -1.35 -3.34 -2.86
C THR A 259 -2.26 -4.54 -3.14
N ASP A 260 -3.56 -4.29 -3.32
CA ASP A 260 -4.58 -5.33 -3.33
C ASP A 260 -5.11 -5.51 -4.76
N THR A 261 -5.06 -6.75 -5.28
CA THR A 261 -5.46 -7.10 -6.66
C THR A 261 -6.89 -6.68 -7.02
N THR A 262 -7.76 -6.47 -6.03
CA THR A 262 -9.15 -6.03 -6.22
C THR A 262 -9.26 -4.52 -6.44
N GLU A 263 -8.45 -3.71 -5.74
CA GLU A 263 -8.36 -2.26 -5.97
C GLU A 263 -7.62 -1.96 -7.28
N ILE A 264 -6.59 -2.75 -7.58
CA ILE A 264 -5.90 -2.82 -8.88
C ILE A 264 -6.92 -3.07 -10.00
N SER A 265 -7.66 -4.18 -9.97
CA SER A 265 -8.63 -4.53 -11.02
C SER A 265 -9.70 -3.46 -11.28
N THR A 266 -10.13 -2.74 -10.22
CA THR A 266 -11.12 -1.67 -10.34
C THR A 266 -10.52 -0.37 -10.85
N LEU A 267 -9.30 -0.01 -10.44
CA LEU A 267 -8.53 1.09 -11.03
C LEU A 267 -8.26 0.89 -12.53
N PHE A 268 -8.01 -0.36 -12.96
CA PHE A 268 -7.74 -0.68 -14.37
C PHE A 268 -8.98 -0.86 -15.22
N SER A 269 -10.15 -1.14 -14.64
CA SER A 269 -11.41 -1.22 -15.39
C SER A 269 -11.93 0.13 -15.88
N GLU A 270 -11.54 1.24 -15.24
CA GLU A 270 -11.97 2.61 -15.58
C GLU A 270 -11.02 3.32 -16.56
N ALA A 271 -9.78 2.85 -16.72
CA ALA A 271 -8.79 3.37 -17.66
C ALA A 271 -8.54 2.38 -18.80
N SER A 272 -9.54 2.21 -19.69
CA SER A 272 -9.51 1.26 -20.81
C SER A 272 -8.38 1.46 -21.84
N TRP A 273 -7.62 2.55 -21.73
CA TRP A 273 -6.46 2.87 -22.56
C TRP A 273 -5.12 2.40 -21.97
N MET A 274 -5.05 1.94 -20.71
CA MET A 274 -3.86 1.33 -20.12
C MET A 274 -3.69 -0.13 -20.60
N LYS A 275 -3.00 -0.34 -21.73
CA LYS A 275 -2.53 -1.67 -22.15
C LYS A 275 -1.17 -1.98 -21.51
N PHE A 276 -1.15 -2.80 -20.48
CA PHE A 276 0.09 -3.40 -20.01
C PHE A 276 0.38 -4.69 -20.79
N LYS A 277 1.58 -4.78 -21.38
CA LYS A 277 2.17 -6.08 -21.67
C LYS A 277 2.69 -6.64 -20.36
N VAL A 278 2.03 -7.67 -19.85
CA VAL A 278 2.62 -8.55 -18.84
C VAL A 278 3.81 -9.22 -19.52
N VAL A 279 5.02 -8.70 -19.28
CA VAL A 279 6.25 -9.41 -19.61
C VAL A 279 6.44 -10.42 -18.49
N THR A 280 5.91 -11.62 -18.68
CA THR A 280 6.48 -12.78 -18.01
C THR A 280 7.85 -12.99 -18.65
N GLU A 281 8.91 -12.53 -17.99
CA GLU A 281 10.24 -13.05 -18.31
C GLU A 281 10.21 -14.56 -18.09
N PRO A 282 10.50 -15.39 -19.11
CA PRO A 282 10.74 -16.80 -18.87
C PRO A 282 12.11 -16.92 -18.18
N ASP A 283 12.14 -17.53 -17.00
CA ASP A 283 13.37 -17.91 -16.30
C ASP A 283 14.34 -18.63 -17.27
N PRO A 284 15.61 -18.19 -17.38
CA PRO A 284 16.60 -18.87 -18.21
C PRO A 284 17.37 -19.92 -17.41
N ILE A 285 16.70 -20.90 -16.80
CA ILE A 285 17.32 -22.16 -16.36
C ILE A 285 16.26 -23.27 -16.46
N GLY A 286 16.42 -24.17 -17.44
CA GLY A 286 15.64 -25.42 -17.49
C GLY A 286 15.19 -25.88 -18.87
N VAL A 287 15.99 -25.76 -19.94
CA VAL A 287 15.78 -26.54 -21.17
C VAL A 287 17.02 -27.36 -21.45
N LEU A 288 17.10 -28.51 -20.77
CA LEU A 288 17.89 -29.64 -21.24
C LEU A 288 16.96 -30.86 -21.22
N GLY A 289 16.54 -31.30 -22.41
CA GLY A 289 15.79 -32.54 -22.57
C GLY A 289 14.61 -32.45 -23.54
N THR A 290 14.87 -32.93 -24.76
CA THR A 290 13.91 -33.63 -25.63
C THR A 290 12.67 -32.88 -26.12
N LEU A 291 12.76 -32.29 -27.31
CA LEU A 291 11.97 -32.70 -28.49
C LEU A 291 12.40 -31.87 -29.72
N GLY A 292 13.58 -32.19 -30.25
CA GLY A 292 13.82 -31.97 -31.67
C GLY A 292 13.14 -33.10 -32.42
N ASP A 293 12.10 -32.79 -33.21
CA ASP A 293 11.78 -33.47 -34.50
C ASP A 293 10.41 -33.14 -35.13
N GLN A 294 9.64 -32.16 -34.62
CA GLN A 294 8.28 -31.94 -35.16
C GLN A 294 7.98 -30.52 -35.70
N ALA A 295 9.00 -29.75 -36.09
CA ALA A 295 8.80 -28.47 -36.77
C ALA A 295 9.55 -28.32 -38.11
N ALA A 296 10.35 -29.33 -38.51
CA ALA A 296 11.12 -29.28 -39.77
C ALA A 296 10.48 -30.07 -40.93
N ARG A 297 9.28 -30.63 -40.77
CA ARG A 297 8.60 -31.44 -41.82
C ARG A 297 7.38 -30.80 -42.48
N SER A 298 6.96 -29.59 -42.07
CA SER A 298 5.76 -28.93 -42.63
C SER A 298 6.04 -27.73 -43.56
N LEU A 299 7.31 -27.47 -43.92
CA LEU A 299 7.68 -26.37 -44.83
C LEU A 299 8.36 -26.81 -46.13
N LYS A 300 8.39 -28.13 -46.43
CA LYS A 300 8.92 -28.68 -47.69
C LYS A 300 7.87 -29.38 -48.56
N ALA A 301 6.58 -29.24 -48.25
CA ALA A 301 5.46 -29.82 -49.00
C ALA A 301 4.58 -28.78 -49.73
N ALA A 302 4.91 -27.48 -49.67
CA ALA A 302 4.13 -26.41 -50.31
C ALA A 302 4.85 -25.66 -51.44
N ILE A 303 6.06 -26.08 -51.84
CA ILE A 303 6.83 -25.45 -52.94
C ILE A 303 7.24 -26.48 -54.02
N SER A 304 6.56 -27.63 -54.10
CA SER A 304 6.83 -28.63 -55.15
C SER A 304 5.58 -29.04 -55.95
N SER A 305 4.57 -28.17 -56.02
CA SER A 305 3.36 -28.40 -56.83
C SER A 305 2.95 -27.23 -57.74
N SER A 306 3.88 -26.31 -58.05
CA SER A 306 3.73 -25.37 -59.17
C SER A 306 4.99 -25.39 -60.03
N SER A 307 5.19 -26.51 -60.73
CA SER A 307 6.02 -26.59 -61.94
C SER A 307 5.80 -27.97 -62.56
N MET A 308 4.69 -28.13 -63.29
CA MET A 308 4.61 -28.84 -64.57
C MET A 308 3.17 -28.88 -65.05
N LEU A 309 3.00 -28.46 -66.31
CA LEU A 309 1.80 -28.30 -67.15
C LEU A 309 1.06 -26.97 -66.98
#